data_AF-A0A2G6EUW0-F1
#
_entry.id   AF-A0A2G6EUW0-F1
#
_cell.length_a   1.000
_cell.length_b   1.000
_cell.length_c   1.000
_cell.angle_alpha   90.00
_cell.angle_beta   90.00
_cell.angle_gamma   90.00
#
_symmetry.space_group_name_H-M   'P 1'
#
loop_
_entity.id
_entity.type
_entity.pdbx_description
1 polymer ?
#
loop_
_entity_poly.entity_id
_entity_poly.type
_entity_poly.pdbx_seq_one_letter_code
_entity_poly.pdbx_strand_id
1 'polypeptide(L)' 'AESLALIKGAFSGQPGPAYDMIALNSAAILVVADIVDSYEAAIAKARDILDSGQAQAKLAAYAAYTQSLNAG' A
#
# COMPACT_ATOMS: atom_id res chain seq x y z
N ALA A 1 16.45 -2.19 9.24
CA ALA A 1 16.42 -1.56 7.90
C ALA A 1 15.83 -2.47 6.84
N GLU A 2 16.09 -3.78 6.89
CA GLU A 2 15.62 -4.78 5.91
C GLU A 2 14.10 -4.79 5.69
N SER A 3 13.30 -4.82 6.76
CA SER A 3 11.83 -4.76 6.65
C SER A 3 11.32 -3.51 5.92
N LEU A 4 11.90 -2.34 6.22
CA LEU A 4 11.53 -1.09 5.54
C LEU A 4 11.90 -1.12 4.06
N ALA A 5 13.03 -1.75 3.70
CA ALA A 5 13.44 -1.88 2.32
C ALA A 5 12.45 -2.77 1.53
N LEU A 6 12.01 -3.89 2.12
CA LEU A 6 10.99 -4.77 1.53
C LEU A 6 9.66 -4.03 1.29
N ILE A 7 9.20 -3.28 2.28
CA ILE A 7 7.97 -2.47 2.17
C ILE A 7 8.11 -1.44 1.05
N LYS A 8 9.23 -0.70 1.01
CA LYS A 8 9.47 0.31 -0.02
C LYS A 8 9.55 -0.29 -1.43
N GLY A 9 10.15 -1.48 -1.58
CA GLY A 9 10.16 -2.21 -2.85
C GLY A 9 8.75 -2.60 -3.28
N ALA A 10 7.96 -3.19 -2.39
CA ALA A 10 6.57 -3.52 -2.70
C ALA A 10 5.74 -2.27 -3.06
N PHE A 11 5.91 -1.17 -2.33
CA PHE A 11 5.20 0.10 -2.56
C PHE A 11 5.66 0.85 -3.82
N SER A 12 6.74 0.41 -4.48
CA SER A 12 7.18 0.89 -5.79
C SER A 12 6.82 -0.09 -6.92
N GLY A 13 5.94 -1.05 -6.67
CA GLY A 13 5.53 -2.06 -7.66
C GLY A 13 6.58 -3.14 -7.93
N GLN A 14 7.60 -3.31 -7.08
CA GLN A 14 8.60 -4.36 -7.29
C GLN A 14 7.97 -5.75 -7.10
N PRO A 15 7.99 -6.63 -8.11
CA PRO A 15 7.41 -7.96 -7.98
C PRO A 15 8.14 -8.81 -6.93
N GLY A 16 7.38 -9.64 -6.22
CA GLY A 16 7.92 -10.62 -5.27
C GLY A 16 6.98 -10.90 -4.09
N PRO A 17 7.38 -11.79 -3.16
CA PRO A 17 6.50 -12.26 -2.09
C PRO A 17 5.92 -11.15 -1.20
N ALA A 18 6.70 -10.09 -0.94
CA ALA A 18 6.22 -8.94 -0.17
C ALA A 18 5.11 -8.18 -0.90
N TYR A 19 5.28 -7.94 -2.20
CA TYR A 19 4.27 -7.31 -3.05
C TYR A 19 2.99 -8.14 -3.10
N ASP A 20 3.11 -9.45 -3.36
CA ASP A 20 1.95 -10.34 -3.48
C ASP A 20 1.16 -10.42 -2.16
N MET A 21 1.84 -10.55 -1.02
CA MET A 21 1.18 -10.64 0.28
C MET A 21 0.51 -9.32 0.68
N ILE A 22 1.15 -8.18 0.39
CA ILE A 22 0.57 -6.86 0.65
C ILE A 22 -0.65 -6.64 -0.25
N ALA A 23 -0.58 -6.96 -1.55
CA ALA A 23 -1.69 -6.84 -2.47
C ALA A 23 -2.88 -7.72 -2.04
N LEU A 24 -2.62 -8.97 -1.64
CA LEU A 24 -3.67 -9.89 -1.19
C LEU A 24 -4.39 -9.41 0.08
N ASN A 25 -3.65 -9.02 1.11
CA ASN A 25 -4.25 -8.51 2.35
C ASN A 25 -5.01 -7.19 2.11
N SER A 26 -4.47 -6.31 1.27
CA SER A 26 -5.12 -5.04 0.92
C SER A 26 -6.41 -5.28 0.15
N ALA A 27 -6.42 -6.24 -0.77
CA ALA A 27 -7.63 -6.64 -1.51
C ALA A 27 -8.74 -7.12 -0.57
N ALA A 28 -8.41 -7.96 0.43
CA ALA A 28 -9.38 -8.40 1.43
C ALA A 28 -9.99 -7.21 2.21
N ILE A 29 -9.17 -6.22 2.58
CA ILE A 29 -9.64 -5.00 3.24
C ILE A 29 -10.55 -4.18 2.31
N LEU A 30 -10.21 -4.04 1.02
CA LEU A 30 -11.02 -3.31 0.04
C LEU A 30 -12.42 -3.92 -0.13
N VAL A 31 -12.52 -5.26 -0.09
CA VAL A 31 -13.81 -5.98 -0.12
C VAL A 31 -14.60 -5.73 1.17
N VAL A 32 -13.97 -5.89 2.34
CA VAL A 32 -14.63 -5.67 3.64
C VAL A 32 -15.09 -4.22 3.81
N ALA A 33 -14.39 -3.27 3.17
CA ALA A 33 -14.72 -1.85 3.20
C ALA A 33 -15.76 -1.43 2.13
N ASP A 34 -16.29 -2.35 1.34
CA ASP A 34 -17.29 -2.08 0.28
C ASP A 34 -16.80 -1.06 -0.77
N ILE A 35 -15.50 -1.09 -1.10
CA ILE A 35 -14.86 -0.15 -2.04
C ILE A 35 -14.89 -0.67 -3.49
N VAL A 36 -15.07 -1.98 -3.67
CA VAL A 36 -14.97 -2.70 -4.95
C VAL A 36 -15.98 -3.85 -5.00
N ASP A 37 -16.48 -4.16 -6.20
CA ASP A 37 -17.61 -5.09 -6.39
C ASP A 37 -17.20 -6.58 -6.46
N SER A 38 -15.90 -6.89 -6.48
CA SER A 38 -15.41 -8.27 -6.53
C SER A 38 -13.99 -8.41 -6.00
N TYR A 39 -13.57 -9.64 -5.67
CA TYR A 39 -12.20 -9.93 -5.26
C TYR A 39 -11.19 -9.70 -6.39
N GLU A 40 -11.55 -9.99 -7.64
CA GLU A 40 -10.70 -9.71 -8.80
C GLU A 40 -10.47 -8.20 -8.96
N ALA A 41 -11.53 -7.40 -8.85
CA ALA A 41 -11.43 -5.94 -8.85
C ALA A 41 -10.60 -5.41 -7.66
N ALA A 42 -10.73 -6.04 -6.49
CA ALA A 42 -9.96 -5.70 -5.31
C ALA A 42 -8.46 -5.94 -5.48
N ILE A 43 -8.07 -7.10 -6.04
CA ILE A 43 -6.67 -7.44 -6.30
C ILE A 43 -6.10 -6.50 -7.37
N ALA A 44 -6.84 -6.25 -8.45
CA ALA A 44 -6.43 -5.31 -9.49
C ALA A 44 -6.20 -3.91 -8.93
N LYS A 45 -7.12 -3.40 -8.10
CA LYS A 45 -7.00 -2.09 -7.44
C LYS A 45 -5.83 -2.03 -6.46
N ALA A 46 -5.61 -3.08 -5.67
CA ALA A 46 -4.49 -3.15 -4.74
C ALA A 46 -3.14 -3.11 -5.48
N ARG A 47 -3.00 -3.85 -6.59
CA ARG A 47 -1.82 -3.84 -7.45
C ARG A 47 -1.60 -2.47 -8.09
N ASP A 48 -2.64 -1.85 -8.64
CA ASP A 48 -2.57 -0.49 -9.21
C ASP A 48 -2.04 0.53 -8.19
N ILE A 49 -2.50 0.48 -6.94
CA ILE A 49 -2.02 1.35 -5.85
C ILE A 49 -0.52 1.16 -5.56
N LEU A 50 -0.02 -0.07 -5.65
CA LEU A 50 1.41 -0.38 -5.45
C LEU A 50 2.23 0.06 -6.67
N ASP A 51 1.78 -0.27 -7.88
CA ASP A 51 2.50 -0.04 -9.14
C ASP A 51 2.59 1.46 -9.47
N SER A 52 1.55 2.22 -9.15
CA SER A 52 1.50 3.68 -9.33
C SER A 52 2.30 4.47 -8.28
N GLY A 53 2.81 3.82 -7.24
CA GLY A 53 3.51 4.47 -6.13
C GLY A 53 2.60 5.26 -5.18
N GLN A 54 1.26 5.13 -5.30
CA GLN A 54 0.31 5.78 -4.41
C GLN A 54 0.51 5.36 -2.94
N ALA A 55 0.82 4.08 -2.70
CA ALA A 55 1.14 3.59 -1.36
C ALA A 55 2.37 4.31 -0.76
N GLN A 56 3.43 4.46 -1.55
CA GLN A 56 4.65 5.16 -1.15
C GLN A 56 4.38 6.64 -0.86
N ALA A 57 3.60 7.30 -1.71
CA ALA A 57 3.21 8.70 -1.53
C ALA A 57 2.38 8.90 -0.24
N LYS A 58 1.44 8.00 0.05
CA LYS A 58 0.62 8.05 1.26
C LYS A 58 1.44 7.86 2.53
N LEU A 59 2.42 6.94 2.52
CA LEU A 59 3.34 6.74 3.63
C LEU A 59 4.17 8.01 3.91
N ALA A 60 4.70 8.65 2.87
CA ALA A 60 5.47 9.89 3.00
C ALA A 60 4.60 11.04 3.54
N ALA A 61 3.38 11.20 3.02
CA ALA A 61 2.43 12.21 3.48
C ALA A 61 2.04 11.99 4.96
N TYR A 62 1.82 10.75 5.38
CA TYR A 62 1.50 10.43 6.77
C TYR A 62 2.67 10.73 7.71
N ALA A 63 3.90 10.39 7.33
CA ALA A 63 5.09 10.70 8.13
C ALA A 63 5.29 12.23 8.27
N ALA A 64 5.11 12.99 7.20
CA ALA A 64 5.19 14.45 7.25
C ALA A 64 4.10 15.04 8.16
N TYR A 65 2.87 14.52 8.06
CA TYR A 65 1.77 14.94 8.91
C TYR A 65 2.06 14.70 10.39
N THR A 66 2.48 13.50 10.79
CA THR A 66 2.78 13.21 12.21
C THR A 66 3.94 14.02 12.75
N GLN A 67 4.95 14.34 11.93
CA GLN A 67 6.05 15.23 12.32
C GLN A 67 5.59 16.67 12.56
N SER A 68 4.65 17.17 11.76
CA SER A 68 4.09 18.51 11.93
C SER A 68 3.31 18.68 13.25
N LEU A 69 2.73 17.61 13.78
CA LEU A 69 2.02 17.62 15.06
C LEU A 69 2.95 17.82 16.27
N ASN A 70 4.24 17.49 16.12
CA ASN A 70 5.26 17.65 17.16
C ASN A 70 6.03 18.97 17.05
N ALA A 71 5.70 19.81 16.07
CA ALA A 71 6.39 21.07 15.79
C ALA A 71 5.75 22.29 16.50
N GLY A 72 4.84 22.06 17.45
CA GLY A 72 4.26 23.06 18.37
C GLY A 72 4.60 22.74 19.81
#